data_AF-A0A2S0LCU4-F1
#
_entry.id   AF-A0A2S0LCU4-F1
#
_cell.length_a   1.000
_cell.length_b   1.000
_cell.length_c   1.000
_cell.angle_alpha   90.00
_cell.angle_beta   90.00
_cell.angle_gamma   90.00
#
_symmetry.space_group_name_H-M   'P 1'
#
loop_
_entity.id
_entity.type
_entity.pdbx_description
1 polymer ?
#
loop_
_entity_poly.entity_id
_entity_poly.type
_entity_poly.pdbx_seq_one_letter_code
_entity_poly.pdbx_strand_id
1 'polypeptide(L)'
;MKRITTEVYETPVVLTNEEIKTLIEELPFDEHRFVVFAEDGNEGNYVQTILENEELGEESRYMVEARIYKTPNDFTHYRTFMETAQEVISVFEAFAKDMPYNYADWEDVTKEF
;
A
#
# COMPACT_ATOMS: atom_id res chain seq x y z
N MET A 1 -6.96 -12.63 7.67
CA MET A 1 -5.91 -11.92 8.46
C MET A 1 -5.04 -11.20 7.46
N LYS A 2 -4.84 -9.88 7.64
CA LYS A 2 -4.05 -9.08 6.70
C LYS A 2 -2.56 -9.31 6.92
N ARG A 3 -1.77 -9.33 5.86
CA ARG A 3 -0.33 -9.60 5.89
C ARG A 3 0.44 -8.60 5.04
N ILE A 4 1.68 -8.36 5.44
CA ILE A 4 2.62 -7.47 4.78
C ILE A 4 3.56 -8.30 3.91
N THR A 5 3.77 -7.85 2.68
CA THR A 5 4.79 -8.35 1.76
C THR A 5 5.64 -7.16 1.31
N THR A 6 6.96 -7.37 1.29
CA THR A 6 7.98 -6.41 0.88
C THR A 6 9.08 -7.17 0.12
N GLU A 7 10.07 -6.49 -0.44
CA GLU A 7 11.22 -7.15 -1.08
C GLU A 7 12.02 -8.02 -0.08
N VAL A 8 12.15 -7.57 1.17
CA VAL A 8 13.02 -8.19 2.18
C VAL A 8 12.38 -9.38 2.88
N TYR A 9 11.06 -9.41 3.03
CA TYR A 9 10.39 -10.50 3.74
C TYR A 9 10.23 -11.74 2.85
N GLU A 10 10.92 -12.84 3.19
CA GLU A 10 10.84 -14.11 2.45
C GLU A 10 9.43 -14.71 2.38
N THR A 11 8.56 -14.40 3.36
CA THR A 11 7.15 -14.81 3.38
C THR A 11 6.26 -13.69 3.93
N PRO A 12 4.97 -13.61 3.57
CA PRO A 12 4.08 -12.59 4.09
C PRO A 12 3.93 -12.68 5.62
N VAL A 13 4.17 -11.56 6.32
CA VAL A 13 4.18 -11.49 7.79
C VAL A 13 2.99 -10.71 8.34
N VAL A 14 2.66 -10.91 9.63
CA VAL A 14 1.67 -10.08 10.33
C VAL A 14 2.44 -9.06 11.15
N LEU A 15 2.24 -7.78 10.85
CA LEU A 15 2.84 -6.67 11.57
C LEU A 15 1.77 -5.93 12.39
N THR A 16 2.23 -5.31 13.47
CA THR A 16 1.45 -4.32 14.23
C THR A 16 1.33 -3.01 13.44
N ASN A 17 0.39 -2.16 13.83
CA ASN A 17 0.24 -0.84 13.21
C ASN A 17 1.49 0.04 13.36
N GLU A 18 2.24 -0.09 14.47
CA GLU A 18 3.50 0.66 14.64
C GLU A 18 4.59 0.15 13.70
N GLU A 19 4.73 -1.17 13.55
CA GLU A 19 5.70 -1.74 12.60
C GLU A 19 5.38 -1.37 11.15
N ILE A 20 4.09 -1.33 10.76
CA ILE A 20 3.68 -0.87 9.42
C ILE A 20 4.03 0.60 9.21
N LYS A 21 3.85 1.45 10.23
CA LYS A 21 4.22 2.88 10.15
C LYS A 21 5.71 3.04 9.95
N THR A 22 6.50 2.42 10.81
CA THR A 22 7.95 2.46 10.70
C THR A 22 8.42 1.95 9.35
N LEU A 23 7.81 0.88 8.83
CA LEU A 23 8.13 0.36 7.50
C LEU A 23 7.87 1.38 6.37
N ILE A 24 6.80 2.17 6.46
CA ILE A 24 6.48 3.21 5.46
C ILE A 24 7.38 4.44 5.62
N GLU A 25 7.68 4.84 6.86
CA GLU A 25 8.59 5.95 7.18
C GLU A 25 10.03 5.65 6.72
N GLU A 26 10.46 4.40 6.87
CA GLU A 26 11.81 3.96 6.53
C GLU A 26 11.96 3.55 5.06
N LEU A 27 10.85 3.42 4.31
CA LEU A 27 10.86 2.99 2.90
C LEU A 27 11.85 3.76 2.01
N PRO A 28 12.05 5.09 2.17
CA PRO A 28 13.04 5.82 1.37
C PRO A 28 14.51 5.53 1.71
N PHE A 29 14.76 4.84 2.82
CA PHE A 29 16.10 4.63 3.38
C PHE A 29 16.55 3.18 3.39
N ASP A 30 15.66 2.23 3.08
CA ASP A 30 15.88 0.81 3.31
C ASP A 30 15.65 -0.06 2.04
N GLU A 31 15.97 -1.35 2.14
CA GLU A 31 15.96 -2.31 1.03
C GLU A 31 14.57 -2.92 0.74
N HIS A 32 13.51 -2.56 1.46
CA HIS A 32 12.15 -3.08 1.31
C HIS A 32 11.55 -2.78 -0.05
N ARG A 33 11.94 -1.67 -0.69
CA ARG A 33 11.51 -1.14 -2.01
C ARG A 33 10.02 -0.86 -2.16
N PHE A 34 9.17 -1.79 -1.75
CA PHE A 34 7.72 -1.69 -1.74
C PHE A 34 7.14 -2.26 -0.45
N VAL A 35 5.91 -1.86 -0.15
CA VAL A 35 5.10 -2.42 0.94
C VAL A 35 3.72 -2.74 0.40
N VAL A 36 3.34 -4.01 0.40
CA VAL A 36 1.97 -4.48 0.11
C VAL A 36 1.34 -4.93 1.42
N PHE A 37 0.18 -4.36 1.76
CA PHE A 37 -0.66 -4.81 2.86
C PHE A 37 -1.95 -5.41 2.31
N ALA A 38 -2.03 -6.73 2.29
CA ALA A 38 -3.10 -7.46 1.60
C ALA A 38 -3.93 -8.35 2.53
N GLU A 39 -5.18 -8.55 2.15
CA GLU A 39 -5.99 -9.66 2.61
C GLU A 39 -5.53 -10.97 1.93
N ASP A 40 -5.34 -12.01 2.73
CA ASP A 40 -5.26 -13.41 2.30
C ASP A 40 -4.32 -13.68 1.11
N GLY A 41 -3.05 -13.29 1.22
CA GLY A 41 -2.02 -13.73 0.27
C GLY A 41 -2.12 -13.16 -1.14
N ASN A 42 -2.64 -11.92 -1.28
CA ASN A 42 -2.73 -11.11 -2.52
C ASN A 42 -3.93 -11.39 -3.44
N GLU A 43 -4.86 -12.26 -3.05
CA GLU A 43 -6.10 -12.49 -3.82
C GLU A 43 -7.27 -11.59 -3.39
N GLY A 44 -7.14 -10.89 -2.26
CA GLY A 44 -8.17 -10.01 -1.71
C GLY A 44 -7.90 -8.52 -1.92
N ASN A 45 -8.55 -7.71 -1.09
CA ASN A 45 -8.26 -6.28 -1.07
C ASN A 45 -6.81 -6.05 -0.64
N TYR A 46 -6.19 -5.00 -1.14
CA TYR A 46 -4.90 -4.55 -0.63
C TYR A 46 -4.73 -3.05 -0.76
N VAL A 47 -3.79 -2.55 0.01
CA VAL A 47 -3.13 -1.26 -0.22
C VAL A 47 -1.64 -1.50 -0.38
N GLN A 48 -1.00 -0.79 -1.29
CA GLN A 48 0.44 -0.87 -1.47
C GLN A 48 1.07 0.49 -1.69
N THR A 49 2.37 0.57 -1.43
CA THR A 49 3.18 1.76 -1.71
C THR A 49 4.58 1.37 -2.17
N ILE A 50 5.15 2.23 -3.01
CA ILE A 50 6.54 2.22 -3.49
C ILE A 50 6.95 3.68 -3.73
N LEU A 51 8.25 3.98 -3.74
CA LEU A 51 8.71 5.26 -4.24
C LEU A 51 8.44 5.40 -5.75
N GLU A 52 7.86 6.53 -6.18
CA GLU A 52 7.69 6.84 -7.60
C GLU A 52 9.04 6.80 -8.35
N ASN A 53 10.11 7.27 -7.71
CA ASN A 53 11.47 7.18 -8.20
C ASN A 53 12.44 6.80 -7.06
N GLU A 54 12.82 5.52 -7.00
CA GLU A 54 13.75 4.99 -5.99
C GLU A 54 15.10 5.74 -5.96
N GLU A 55 15.56 6.30 -7.09
CA GLU A 55 16.84 7.03 -7.15
C GLU A 55 16.84 8.34 -6.35
N LEU A 56 15.65 8.90 -6.08
CA LEU A 56 15.49 10.14 -5.33
C LEU A 56 15.35 9.91 -3.81
N GLY A 57 15.18 8.66 -3.36
CA GLY A 57 15.03 8.34 -1.94
C GLY A 57 13.97 9.21 -1.26
N GLU A 58 14.37 9.95 -0.23
CA GLU A 58 13.50 10.85 0.55
C GLU A 58 12.87 12.00 -0.26
N GLU A 59 13.46 12.36 -1.41
CA GLU A 59 12.91 13.39 -2.30
C GLU A 59 11.86 12.82 -3.27
N SER A 60 11.69 11.51 -3.32
CA SER A 60 10.65 10.87 -4.11
C SER A 60 9.29 10.99 -3.44
N ARG A 61 8.25 11.17 -4.27
CA ARG A 61 6.88 10.90 -3.86
C ARG A 61 6.66 9.39 -3.69
N TYR A 62 5.59 9.04 -3.02
CA TYR A 62 5.09 7.68 -2.93
C TYR A 62 4.04 7.46 -4.01
N MET A 63 4.19 6.40 -4.80
CA MET A 63 3.08 5.86 -5.59
C MET A 63 2.30 4.91 -4.69
N VAL A 64 1.01 5.20 -4.49
CA VAL A 64 0.13 4.41 -3.63
C VAL A 64 -0.97 3.80 -4.48
N GLU A 65 -1.23 2.51 -4.28
CA GLU A 65 -2.31 1.82 -4.97
C GLU A 65 -3.20 1.07 -4.00
N ALA A 66 -4.46 0.88 -4.39
CA ALA A 66 -5.43 0.11 -3.63
C ALA A 66 -6.32 -0.71 -4.56
N ARG A 67 -6.43 -2.02 -4.31
CA ARG A 67 -7.43 -2.88 -4.97
C ARG A 67 -8.58 -3.13 -4.01
N ILE A 68 -9.79 -2.79 -4.46
CA ILE A 68 -11.01 -2.92 -3.65
C ILE A 68 -12.06 -3.72 -4.44
N TYR A 69 -12.43 -4.89 -3.91
CA TYR A 69 -13.50 -5.74 -4.43
C TYR A 69 -14.86 -5.23 -3.96
N LYS A 70 -15.76 -5.00 -4.91
CA LYS A 70 -17.20 -4.75 -4.68
C LYS A 70 -17.97 -6.07 -4.59
N THR A 71 -17.54 -7.05 -5.39
CA THR A 71 -17.99 -8.44 -5.36
C THR A 71 -16.78 -9.34 -5.64
N PRO A 72 -16.85 -10.66 -5.42
CA PRO A 72 -15.71 -11.56 -5.68
C PRO A 72 -15.10 -11.48 -7.09
N ASN A 73 -15.88 -11.02 -8.09
CA ASN A 73 -15.44 -10.93 -9.49
C ASN A 73 -15.42 -9.48 -10.02
N ASP A 74 -15.62 -8.48 -9.16
CA ASP A 74 -15.67 -7.07 -9.55
C ASP A 74 -14.84 -6.26 -8.56
N PHE A 75 -13.69 -5.78 -9.02
CA PHE A 75 -12.82 -4.91 -8.26
C PHE A 75 -12.56 -3.62 -9.02
N THR A 76 -12.11 -2.60 -8.28
CA THR A 76 -11.50 -1.41 -8.86
C THR A 76 -10.10 -1.27 -8.29
N HIS A 77 -9.13 -1.00 -9.16
CA HIS A 77 -7.75 -0.73 -8.79
C HIS A 77 -7.49 0.77 -8.93
N TYR A 78 -7.14 1.40 -7.82
CA TYR A 78 -6.91 2.83 -7.72
C TYR A 78 -5.41 3.11 -7.60
N ARG A 79 -4.93 4.20 -8.21
CA ARG A 79 -3.56 4.72 -8.06
C ARG A 79 -3.60 6.21 -7.72
N THR A 80 -2.70 6.65 -6.85
CA THR A 80 -2.41 8.07 -6.61
C THR A 80 -0.94 8.27 -6.24
N PHE A 81 -0.54 9.53 -6.09
CA PHE A 81 0.77 9.91 -5.59
C PHE A 81 0.62 10.73 -4.31
N MET A 82 1.45 10.45 -3.32
CA MET A 82 1.45 11.14 -2.02
C MET A 82 2.84 11.69 -1.75
N GLU A 83 2.90 12.91 -1.21
CA GLU A 83 4.16 13.62 -1.00
C GLU A 83 4.85 13.16 0.30
N THR A 84 4.09 12.60 1.25
CA THR A 84 4.60 12.28 2.59
C THR A 84 4.23 10.88 3.06
N ALA A 85 5.12 10.27 3.85
CA ALA A 85 4.84 9.00 4.53
C ALA A 85 3.55 9.06 5.37
N GLN A 86 3.25 10.20 6.01
CA GLN A 86 2.06 10.36 6.85
C GLN A 86 0.74 10.25 6.07
N GLU A 87 0.70 10.71 4.83
CA GLU A 87 -0.46 10.53 3.94
C GLU A 87 -0.64 9.04 3.61
N VAL A 88 0.45 8.34 3.26
CA VAL A 88 0.44 6.90 2.96
C VAL A 88 0.00 6.09 4.19
N ILE A 89 0.56 6.39 5.37
CA ILE A 89 0.20 5.76 6.65
C ILE A 89 -1.30 5.89 6.91
N SER A 90 -1.91 7.03 6.59
CA SER A 90 -3.35 7.25 6.82
C SER A 90 -4.20 6.28 6.00
N VAL A 91 -3.76 5.94 4.77
CA VAL A 91 -4.41 4.90 3.94
C VAL A 91 -4.25 3.53 4.57
N PHE A 92 -3.01 3.17 4.94
CA PHE A 92 -2.70 1.86 5.52
C PHE A 92 -3.42 1.64 6.85
N GLU A 93 -3.56 2.66 7.68
CA GLU A 93 -4.33 2.59 8.92
C GLU A 93 -5.83 2.40 8.69
N ALA A 94 -6.40 3.11 7.70
CA ALA A 94 -7.80 2.93 7.35
C ALA A 94 -8.05 1.49 6.89
N PHE A 95 -7.15 0.96 6.05
CA PHE A 95 -7.19 -0.42 5.62
C PHE A 95 -7.03 -1.41 6.78
N ALA A 96 -6.07 -1.17 7.69
CA ALA A 96 -5.84 -2.01 8.88
C ALA A 96 -7.10 -2.17 9.74
N LYS A 97 -7.86 -1.08 9.87
CA LYS A 97 -9.04 -0.97 10.76
C LYS A 97 -10.37 -1.24 10.05
N ASP A 98 -10.34 -1.70 8.79
CA ASP A 98 -11.54 -1.93 7.96
C ASP A 98 -12.45 -0.68 7.86
N MET A 99 -11.82 0.51 7.90
CA MET A 99 -12.54 1.77 7.78
C MET A 99 -12.76 2.14 6.30
N PRO A 100 -13.93 2.68 5.95
CA PRO A 100 -14.15 3.22 4.62
C PRO A 100 -13.10 4.28 4.29
N TYR A 101 -12.55 4.21 3.07
CA TYR A 101 -11.63 5.21 2.54
C TYR A 101 -12.20 5.80 1.26
N ASN A 102 -12.00 7.10 1.05
CA ASN A 102 -12.49 7.78 -0.15
C ASN A 102 -11.43 7.77 -1.26
N TYR A 103 -11.69 7.02 -2.32
CA TYR A 103 -10.82 6.92 -3.49
C TYR A 103 -11.26 7.82 -4.67
N ALA A 104 -12.20 8.74 -4.47
CA ALA A 104 -12.79 9.53 -5.56
C ALA A 104 -11.77 10.35 -6.37
N ASP A 105 -10.70 10.80 -5.71
CA ASP A 105 -9.63 11.59 -6.33
C ASP A 105 -8.46 10.74 -6.86
N TRP A 106 -8.56 9.41 -6.76
CA TRP A 106 -7.55 8.49 -7.26
C TRP A 106 -7.88 8.06 -8.68
N GLU A 107 -6.85 7.76 -9.47
CA GLU A 107 -7.02 7.26 -10.83
C GLU A 107 -7.50 5.80 -10.82
N ASP A 108 -8.54 5.48 -11.60
CA ASP A 108 -8.96 4.10 -11.86
C ASP A 108 -8.06 3.46 -12.93
N VAL A 109 -7.15 2.60 -12.48
CA VAL A 109 -6.18 1.85 -13.29
C VAL A 109 -6.56 0.38 -13.45
N THR A 110 -7.83 0.02 -13.24
CA THR A 110 -8.32 -1.37 -13.31
C THR A 110 -7.99 -2.05 -14.64
N LYS A 111 -7.91 -1.30 -15.74
CA LYS A 111 -7.62 -1.81 -17.09
C LYS A 111 -6.20 -2.36 -17.29
N GLU A 112 -5.30 -2.16 -16.33
CA GLU A 112 -3.94 -2.72 -16.37
C GLU A 112 -3.90 -4.23 -16.02
N PHE A 113 -5.05 -4.83 -15.67
CA PHE A 113 -5.19 -6.21 -15.16
C PHE A 113 -6.17 -7.05 -15.98
#